data_AF-A0AA38PNG8-F1
#
_entry.id   AF-A0AA38PNG8-F1
#
_cell.length_a   1.000
_cell.length_b   1.000
_cell.length_c   1.000
_cell.angle_alpha   90.00
_cell.angle_beta   90.00
_cell.angle_gamma   90.00
#
_symmetry.space_group_name_H-M   'P 1'
#
loop_
_entity.id
_entity.type
_entity.pdbx_description
1 polymer ?
#
loop_
_entity_poly.entity_id
_entity_poly.type
_entity_poly.pdbx_seq_one_letter_code
_entity_poly.pdbx_strand_id
1 'polypeptide(L)'
;MSSNNSRANTPSDEEEKAELLLIQKRKEERARIDAERKAEEEAAEARLAEICRKKEEKKREAEEKKKKEESERRKAEEEAKAAEAAKKVAEKAKKEEERRRVEEESRTAEAARKVAEENRKKAEMDRRMETVALVWAQIKRKKKEKEINSLVSETLTVVVGKKQKRVAMVVVPPGDPKGGDPNPGDNNNYIESDSDNDDEPANPPSSPPKQSRCSRCILKALKCELMGPGSASCKGCRKVKVRCLLVPDDYPRRSKRTKVESPVASTSSQTIDDLRTNVRDLNTRINLQEEMLRYLILRVWKLEEEKREEDEDEDEESEEDRVKRTGDRKGKG
;
A
#
# COMPACT_ATOMS: atom_id res chain seq x y z
N MET A 1 65.67 59.20 -120.13
CA MET A 1 66.23 58.43 -119.00
C MET A 1 66.81 59.44 -118.03
N SER A 2 65.99 59.90 -117.08
CA SER A 2 66.41 60.85 -116.05
C SER A 2 66.58 60.08 -114.74
N SER A 3 67.83 60.01 -114.29
CA SER A 3 68.23 59.29 -113.08
C SER A 3 67.67 59.98 -111.83
N ASN A 4 66.70 59.32 -111.19
CA ASN A 4 66.20 59.68 -109.86
C ASN A 4 67.32 59.51 -108.83
N ASN A 5 67.81 60.62 -108.32
CA ASN A 5 68.88 60.69 -107.33
C ASN A 5 68.26 60.59 -105.92
N SER A 6 68.11 59.37 -105.41
CA SER A 6 67.65 59.07 -104.05
C SER A 6 68.75 59.41 -103.03
N ARG A 7 68.70 60.64 -102.50
CA ARG A 7 69.55 61.15 -101.43
C ARG A 7 69.17 60.45 -100.12
N ALA A 8 69.97 59.48 -99.68
CA ALA A 8 69.81 58.81 -98.40
C ALA A 8 70.16 59.80 -97.26
N ASN A 9 69.14 60.24 -96.50
CA ASN A 9 69.34 60.94 -95.24
C ASN A 9 69.77 59.89 -94.19
N THR A 10 71.05 59.90 -93.84
CA THR A 10 71.55 59.17 -92.67
C THR A 10 71.13 59.93 -91.41
N PRO A 11 70.41 59.29 -90.47
CA PRO A 11 70.08 59.92 -89.20
C PRO A 11 71.37 60.32 -88.45
N SER A 12 71.30 61.42 -87.71
CA SER A 12 72.43 61.91 -86.92
C SER A 12 72.66 60.98 -85.70
N ASP A 13 73.90 60.80 -85.26
CA ASP A 13 74.26 59.99 -84.08
C ASP A 13 73.47 60.35 -82.80
N GLU A 14 72.89 61.55 -82.74
CA GLU A 14 72.03 62.01 -81.64
C GLU A 14 70.60 61.44 -81.72
N GLU A 15 70.06 61.22 -82.92
CA GLU A 15 68.73 60.64 -83.15
C GLU A 15 68.71 59.14 -82.79
N GLU A 16 69.77 58.40 -83.12
CA GLU A 16 69.91 56.99 -82.75
C GLU A 16 70.00 56.80 -81.22
N LYS A 17 70.72 57.70 -80.52
CA LYS A 17 70.77 57.70 -79.04
C LYS A 17 69.41 57.99 -78.41
N ALA A 18 68.64 58.92 -78.98
CA ALA A 18 67.30 59.23 -78.50
C ALA A 18 66.32 58.05 -78.70
N GLU A 19 66.41 57.33 -79.82
CA GLU A 19 65.60 56.15 -80.09
C GLU A 19 65.93 54.99 -79.14
N LEU A 20 67.21 54.74 -78.87
CA LEU A 20 67.63 53.72 -77.89
C LEU A 20 67.12 54.00 -76.48
N LEU A 21 67.13 55.27 -76.04
CA LEU A 21 66.56 55.67 -74.75
C LEU A 21 65.04 55.48 -74.69
N LEU A 22 64.31 55.74 -75.79
CA LEU A 22 62.88 55.46 -75.87
C LEU A 22 62.58 53.96 -75.83
N ILE A 23 63.38 53.15 -76.52
CA ILE A 23 63.28 51.69 -76.48
C ILE A 23 63.55 51.17 -75.06
N GLN A 24 64.55 51.71 -74.37
CA GLN A 24 64.86 51.34 -72.99
C GLN A 24 63.71 51.70 -72.03
N LYS A 25 63.18 52.94 -72.11
CA LYS A 25 62.01 53.35 -71.31
C LYS A 25 60.79 52.46 -71.56
N ARG A 26 60.52 52.08 -72.82
CA ARG A 26 59.45 51.15 -73.17
C ARG A 26 59.67 49.74 -72.62
N LYS A 27 60.93 49.27 -72.52
CA LYS A 27 61.26 47.97 -71.90
C LYS A 27 61.06 48.00 -70.39
N GLU A 28 61.50 49.07 -69.74
CA GLU A 28 61.32 49.29 -68.29
C GLU A 28 59.83 49.44 -67.93
N GLU A 29 59.05 50.16 -68.74
CA GLU A 29 57.61 50.30 -68.55
C GLU A 29 56.87 48.97 -68.71
N ARG A 30 57.21 48.16 -69.74
CA ARG A 30 56.66 46.79 -69.88
C ARG A 30 57.02 45.91 -68.70
N ALA A 31 58.27 45.97 -68.22
CA ALA A 31 58.70 45.21 -67.05
C ALA A 31 57.92 45.62 -65.78
N ARG A 32 57.61 46.92 -65.61
CA ARG A 32 56.78 47.41 -64.51
C ARG A 32 55.35 46.87 -64.60
N ILE A 33 54.73 46.93 -65.77
CA ILE A 33 53.36 46.41 -66.00
C ILE A 33 53.31 44.89 -65.76
N ASP A 34 54.31 44.13 -66.21
CA ASP A 34 54.36 42.68 -65.98
C ASP A 34 54.59 42.33 -64.50
N ALA A 35 55.37 43.14 -63.76
CA ALA A 35 55.54 42.98 -62.32
C ALA A 35 54.26 43.31 -61.54
N GLU A 36 53.56 44.38 -61.92
CA GLU A 36 52.28 44.76 -61.33
C GLU A 36 51.21 43.68 -61.57
N ARG A 37 51.10 43.16 -62.80
CA ARG A 37 50.18 42.05 -63.11
C ARG A 37 50.47 40.80 -62.29
N LYS A 38 51.74 40.44 -62.10
CA LYS A 38 52.12 39.29 -61.25
C LYS A 38 51.76 39.52 -59.78
N ALA A 39 51.97 40.73 -59.27
CA ALA A 39 51.60 41.08 -57.90
C ALA A 39 50.08 41.05 -57.69
N GLU A 40 49.29 41.50 -58.67
CA GLU A 40 47.83 41.41 -58.63
C GLU A 40 47.34 39.96 -58.69
N GLU A 41 47.95 39.12 -59.52
CA GLU A 41 47.63 37.68 -59.62
C GLU A 41 47.91 36.95 -58.31
N GLU A 42 49.09 37.17 -57.70
CA GLU A 42 49.45 36.60 -56.39
C GLU A 42 48.51 37.08 -55.28
N ALA A 43 48.13 38.37 -55.28
CA ALA A 43 47.16 38.91 -54.34
C ALA A 43 45.75 38.32 -54.53
N ALA A 44 45.35 38.04 -55.77
CA ALA A 44 44.07 37.38 -56.08
C ALA A 44 44.08 35.92 -55.61
N GLU A 45 45.16 35.18 -55.83
CA GLU A 45 45.33 33.82 -55.35
C GLU A 45 45.31 33.74 -53.82
N ALA A 46 46.01 34.65 -53.13
CA ALA A 46 45.98 34.75 -51.67
C ALA A 46 44.56 35.00 -51.12
N ARG A 47 43.78 35.88 -51.77
CA ARG A 47 42.38 36.14 -51.40
C ARG A 47 41.50 34.90 -51.60
N LEU A 48 41.68 34.17 -52.69
CA LEU A 48 40.94 32.93 -52.95
C LEU A 48 41.28 31.84 -51.93
N ALA A 49 42.56 31.68 -51.57
CA ALA A 49 42.99 30.75 -50.53
C ALA A 49 42.36 31.08 -49.17
N GLU A 50 42.31 32.36 -48.79
CA GLU A 50 41.66 32.79 -47.55
C GLU A 50 40.14 32.52 -47.56
N ILE A 51 39.46 32.78 -48.68
CA ILE A 51 38.03 32.47 -48.83
C ILE A 51 37.78 30.97 -48.71
N CYS A 52 38.62 30.13 -49.32
CA CYS A 52 38.53 28.68 -49.21
C CYS A 52 38.71 28.21 -47.77
N ARG A 53 39.72 28.73 -47.05
CA ARG A 53 39.93 28.41 -45.62
C ARG A 53 38.72 28.77 -44.76
N LYS A 54 38.15 29.97 -44.96
CA LYS A 54 36.96 30.42 -44.21
C LYS A 54 35.72 29.57 -44.50
N LYS A 55 35.56 29.07 -45.73
CA LYS A 55 34.45 28.16 -46.08
C LYS A 55 34.61 26.79 -45.42
N GLU A 56 35.83 26.26 -45.38
CA GLU A 56 36.11 24.99 -44.72
C GLU A 56 35.91 25.08 -43.20
N GLU A 57 36.37 26.17 -42.58
CA GLU A 57 36.18 26.43 -41.15
C GLU A 57 34.70 26.48 -40.78
N LYS A 58 33.88 27.24 -41.53
CA LYS A 58 32.42 27.26 -41.34
C LYS A 58 31.77 25.90 -41.52
N LYS A 59 32.28 25.05 -42.42
CA LYS A 59 31.77 23.68 -42.60
C LYS A 59 32.11 22.81 -41.39
N ARG A 60 33.31 22.92 -40.83
CA ARG A 60 33.73 22.20 -39.61
C ARG A 60 32.90 22.62 -38.40
N GLU A 61 32.69 23.93 -38.21
CA GLU A 61 31.83 24.44 -37.13
C GLU A 61 30.38 23.93 -37.24
N ALA A 62 29.81 23.87 -38.45
CA ALA A 62 28.47 23.34 -38.66
C ALA A 62 28.38 21.84 -38.37
N GLU A 63 29.42 21.07 -38.72
CA GLU A 63 29.48 19.64 -38.39
C GLU A 63 29.64 19.39 -36.89
N GLU A 64 30.48 20.19 -36.21
CA GLU A 64 30.65 20.10 -34.77
C GLU A 64 29.35 20.44 -34.01
N LYS A 65 28.61 21.47 -34.45
CA LYS A 65 27.29 21.78 -33.89
C LYS A 65 26.31 20.62 -34.04
N LYS A 66 26.26 19.99 -35.22
CA LYS A 66 25.41 18.81 -35.44
C LYS A 66 25.78 17.64 -34.54
N LYS A 67 27.08 17.39 -34.33
CA LYS A 67 27.54 16.34 -33.42
C LYS A 67 27.16 16.61 -31.96
N LYS A 68 27.24 17.87 -31.51
CA LYS A 68 26.80 18.27 -30.17
C LYS A 68 25.30 18.08 -29.99
N GLU A 69 24.50 18.53 -30.95
CA GLU A 69 23.03 18.37 -30.92
C GLU A 69 22.61 16.89 -30.97
N GLU A 70 23.29 16.06 -31.77
CA GLU A 70 23.03 14.62 -31.78
C GLU A 70 23.40 13.95 -30.45
N SER A 71 24.52 14.34 -29.84
CA SER A 71 24.91 13.85 -28.51
C SER A 71 23.88 14.21 -27.44
N GLU A 72 23.42 15.46 -27.42
CA GLU A 72 22.36 15.91 -26.50
C GLU A 72 21.05 15.16 -26.73
N ARG A 73 20.65 14.96 -27.99
CA ARG A 73 19.44 14.20 -28.33
C ARG A 73 19.53 12.75 -27.89
N ARG A 74 20.68 12.09 -28.05
CA ARG A 74 20.90 10.71 -27.58
C ARG A 74 20.82 10.62 -26.06
N LYS A 75 21.43 11.56 -25.33
CA LYS A 75 21.34 11.62 -23.86
C LYS A 75 19.90 11.79 -23.38
N ALA A 76 19.14 12.70 -24.00
CA ALA A 76 17.73 12.88 -23.66
C ALA A 76 16.87 11.63 -23.94
N GLU A 77 17.16 10.90 -25.03
CA GLU A 77 16.48 9.63 -25.33
C GLU A 77 16.82 8.54 -24.31
N GLU A 78 18.07 8.46 -23.85
CA GLU A 78 18.51 7.52 -22.82
C GLU A 78 17.85 7.81 -21.46
N GLU A 79 17.80 9.08 -21.05
CA GLU A 79 17.10 9.51 -19.85
C GLU A 79 15.60 9.19 -19.91
N ALA A 80 14.96 9.39 -21.07
CA ALA A 80 13.55 9.05 -21.27
C ALA A 80 13.31 7.54 -21.13
N LYS A 81 14.19 6.70 -21.68
CA LYS A 81 14.12 5.24 -21.53
C LYS A 81 14.32 4.80 -20.08
N ALA A 82 15.29 5.40 -19.37
CA ALA A 82 15.51 5.12 -17.95
C ALA A 82 14.30 5.49 -17.09
N ALA A 83 13.69 6.67 -17.35
CA ALA A 83 12.48 7.10 -16.65
C ALA A 83 11.28 6.18 -16.92
N GLU A 84 11.12 5.67 -18.16
CA GLU A 84 10.08 4.71 -18.49
C GLU A 84 10.31 3.35 -17.80
N ALA A 85 11.55 2.88 -17.75
CA ALA A 85 11.91 1.66 -17.04
C ALA A 85 11.60 1.76 -15.54
N ALA A 86 11.97 2.87 -14.89
CA ALA A 86 11.65 3.14 -13.50
C ALA A 86 10.13 3.15 -13.23
N LYS A 87 9.32 3.75 -14.12
CA LYS A 87 7.86 3.74 -14.00
C LYS A 87 7.29 2.32 -14.07
N LYS A 88 7.78 1.49 -15.01
CA LYS A 88 7.32 0.09 -15.15
C LYS A 88 7.65 -0.75 -13.91
N VAL A 89 8.82 -0.54 -13.29
CA VAL A 89 9.19 -1.22 -12.04
C VAL A 89 8.27 -0.80 -10.89
N ALA A 90 8.01 0.51 -10.74
CA ALA A 90 7.10 1.00 -9.71
C ALA A 90 5.66 0.48 -9.88
N GLU A 91 5.17 0.35 -11.12
CA GLU A 91 3.85 -0.22 -11.39
C GLU A 91 3.78 -1.72 -11.05
N LYS A 92 4.81 -2.49 -11.38
CA LYS A 92 4.90 -3.92 -11.01
C LYS A 92 4.89 -4.10 -9.49
N ALA A 93 5.67 -3.31 -8.76
CA ALA A 93 5.70 -3.36 -7.30
C ALA A 93 4.32 -3.07 -6.68
N LYS A 94 3.58 -2.07 -7.20
CA LYS A 94 2.20 -1.79 -6.76
C LYS A 94 1.24 -2.95 -7.00
N LYS A 95 1.31 -3.59 -8.17
CA LYS A 95 0.46 -4.76 -8.48
C LYS A 95 0.77 -5.95 -7.59
N GLU A 96 2.03 -6.15 -7.22
CA GLU A 96 2.42 -7.23 -6.31
C GLU A 96 1.97 -6.94 -4.87
N GLU A 97 2.10 -5.70 -4.41
CA GLU A 97 1.55 -5.28 -3.11
C GLU A 97 0.03 -5.43 -3.06
N GLU A 98 -0.68 -5.04 -4.13
CA GLU A 98 -2.14 -5.20 -4.23
C GLU A 98 -2.54 -6.69 -4.17
N ARG A 99 -1.84 -7.57 -4.88
CA ARG A 99 -2.06 -9.02 -4.79
C ARG A 99 -1.86 -9.56 -3.37
N ARG A 100 -0.82 -9.12 -2.66
CA ARG A 100 -0.58 -9.52 -1.26
C ARG A 100 -1.70 -9.05 -0.34
N ARG A 101 -2.19 -7.82 -0.50
CA ARG A 101 -3.32 -7.30 0.28
C ARG A 101 -4.59 -8.11 0.05
N VAL A 102 -4.89 -8.46 -1.20
CA VAL A 102 -6.06 -9.29 -1.53
C VAL A 102 -5.96 -10.69 -0.93
N GLU A 103 -4.77 -11.30 -0.94
CA GLU A 103 -4.58 -12.62 -0.31
C GLU A 103 -4.72 -12.55 1.21
N GLU A 104 -4.19 -11.51 1.84
CA GLU A 104 -4.35 -11.27 3.29
C GLU A 104 -5.80 -11.01 3.68
N GLU A 105 -6.53 -10.20 2.89
CA GLU A 105 -7.97 -9.95 3.09
C GLU A 105 -8.78 -11.25 2.93
N SER A 106 -8.43 -12.10 1.96
CA SER A 106 -9.07 -13.41 1.79
C SER A 106 -8.83 -14.32 3.00
N ARG A 107 -7.59 -14.40 3.50
CA ARG A 107 -7.25 -15.21 4.69
C ARG A 107 -7.97 -14.72 5.94
N THR A 108 -8.07 -13.41 6.13
CA THR A 108 -8.78 -12.82 7.28
C THR A 108 -10.29 -13.07 7.19
N ALA A 109 -10.88 -12.98 5.99
CA ALA A 109 -12.29 -13.32 5.77
C ALA A 109 -12.58 -14.82 6.02
N GLU A 110 -11.70 -15.72 5.58
CA GLU A 110 -11.83 -17.16 5.87
C GLU A 110 -11.69 -17.45 7.37
N ALA A 111 -10.74 -16.82 8.05
CA ALA A 111 -10.57 -16.94 9.50
C ALA A 111 -11.82 -16.46 10.25
N ALA A 112 -12.40 -15.32 9.87
CA ALA A 112 -13.64 -14.82 10.45
C ALA A 112 -14.82 -15.80 10.27
N ARG A 113 -14.92 -16.44 9.09
CA ARG A 113 -15.94 -17.48 8.84
C ARG A 113 -15.75 -18.70 9.75
N LYS A 114 -14.52 -19.19 9.93
CA LYS A 114 -14.23 -20.33 10.82
C LYS A 114 -14.60 -20.02 12.26
N VAL A 115 -14.28 -18.81 12.74
CA VAL A 115 -14.65 -18.37 14.11
C VAL A 115 -16.18 -18.28 14.27
N ALA A 116 -16.90 -17.76 13.27
CA ALA A 116 -18.36 -17.72 13.31
C ALA A 116 -18.99 -19.13 13.35
N GLU A 117 -18.42 -20.08 12.60
CA GLU A 117 -18.86 -21.48 12.61
C GLU A 117 -18.60 -22.15 13.97
N GLU A 118 -17.42 -21.94 14.56
CA GLU A 118 -17.09 -22.47 15.89
C GLU A 118 -18.05 -21.93 16.96
N ASN A 119 -18.35 -20.63 16.92
CA ASN A 119 -19.33 -20.01 17.81
C ASN A 119 -20.74 -20.60 17.62
N ARG A 120 -21.15 -20.88 16.37
CA ARG A 120 -22.43 -21.55 16.10
C ARG A 120 -22.46 -22.96 16.68
N LYS A 121 -21.38 -23.73 16.53
CA LYS A 121 -21.25 -25.08 17.11
C LYS A 121 -21.29 -25.04 18.63
N LYS A 122 -20.64 -24.05 19.26
CA LYS A 122 -20.68 -23.84 20.70
C LYS A 122 -22.10 -23.51 21.18
N ALA A 123 -22.78 -22.58 20.52
CA ALA A 123 -24.17 -22.25 20.84
C ALA A 123 -25.12 -23.45 20.65
N GLU A 124 -24.87 -24.31 19.66
CA GLU A 124 -25.63 -25.55 19.50
C GLU A 124 -25.39 -26.53 20.67
N MET A 125 -24.15 -26.68 21.09
CA MET A 125 -23.82 -27.50 22.26
C MET A 125 -24.45 -26.95 23.54
N ASP A 126 -24.44 -25.63 23.74
CA ASP A 126 -25.08 -24.98 24.88
C ASP A 126 -26.59 -25.25 24.89
N ARG A 127 -27.27 -25.13 23.74
CA ARG A 127 -28.70 -25.50 23.61
C ARG A 127 -28.94 -26.97 23.91
N ARG A 128 -28.09 -27.87 23.41
CA ARG A 128 -28.20 -29.32 23.71
C ARG A 128 -28.04 -29.56 25.21
N MET A 129 -27.07 -28.94 25.86
CA MET A 129 -26.87 -29.06 27.31
C MET A 129 -28.05 -28.49 28.11
N GLU A 130 -28.64 -27.39 27.66
CA GLU A 130 -29.87 -26.83 28.25
C GLU A 130 -31.03 -27.81 28.14
N THR A 131 -31.23 -28.45 26.98
CA THR A 131 -32.28 -29.48 26.83
C THR A 131 -32.06 -30.68 27.76
N VAL A 132 -30.81 -31.14 27.91
CA VAL A 132 -30.46 -32.21 28.84
C VAL A 132 -30.75 -31.80 30.28
N ALA A 133 -30.43 -30.56 30.67
CA ALA A 133 -30.72 -30.05 32.00
C ALA A 133 -32.22 -30.00 32.30
N LEU A 134 -33.04 -29.58 31.32
CA LEU A 134 -34.51 -29.56 31.45
C LEU A 134 -35.09 -30.97 31.62
N VAL A 135 -34.62 -31.94 30.81
CA VAL A 135 -35.05 -33.35 30.92
C VAL A 135 -34.69 -33.90 32.30
N TRP A 136 -33.49 -33.63 32.79
CA TRP A 136 -33.07 -34.08 34.12
C TRP A 136 -33.90 -33.47 35.25
N ALA A 137 -34.26 -32.20 35.13
CA ALA A 137 -35.17 -31.53 36.06
C ALA A 137 -36.59 -32.15 36.04
N GLN A 138 -37.09 -32.58 34.89
CA GLN A 138 -38.36 -33.32 34.79
C GLN A 138 -38.29 -34.69 35.48
N ILE A 139 -37.20 -35.45 35.29
CA ILE A 139 -37.00 -36.75 35.94
C ILE A 139 -37.00 -36.57 37.47
N LYS A 140 -36.29 -35.57 37.98
CA LYS A 140 -36.29 -35.24 39.42
C LYS A 140 -37.69 -34.90 39.94
N ARG A 141 -38.45 -34.09 39.20
CA ARG A 141 -39.84 -33.77 39.55
C ARG A 141 -40.70 -35.03 39.62
N LYS A 142 -40.66 -35.91 38.61
CA LYS A 142 -41.39 -37.17 38.61
C LYS A 142 -40.99 -38.11 39.75
N LYS A 143 -39.70 -38.15 40.12
CA LYS A 143 -39.24 -38.93 41.28
C LYS A 143 -39.84 -38.40 42.58
N LYS A 144 -39.78 -37.08 42.79
CA LYS A 144 -40.37 -36.43 43.98
C LYS A 144 -41.88 -36.62 44.03
N GLU A 145 -42.56 -36.55 42.89
CA GLU A 145 -44.00 -36.81 42.78
C GLU A 145 -44.34 -38.26 43.17
N LYS A 146 -43.55 -39.25 42.73
CA LYS A 146 -43.70 -40.65 43.15
C LYS A 146 -43.48 -40.83 44.66
N GLU A 147 -42.47 -40.17 45.24
CA GLU A 147 -42.23 -40.18 46.69
C GLU A 147 -43.42 -39.59 47.46
N ILE A 148 -43.94 -38.44 47.01
CA ILE A 148 -45.13 -37.81 47.59
C ILE A 148 -46.34 -38.74 47.46
N ASN A 149 -46.60 -39.31 46.28
CA ASN A 149 -47.72 -40.22 46.06
C ASN A 149 -47.60 -41.49 46.93
N SER A 150 -46.39 -42.00 47.16
CA SER A 150 -46.13 -43.10 48.11
C SER A 150 -46.56 -42.71 49.52
N LEU A 151 -46.10 -41.56 50.02
CA LEU A 151 -46.47 -41.04 51.36
C LEU A 151 -47.97 -40.77 51.49
N VAL A 152 -48.62 -40.26 50.44
CA VAL A 152 -50.07 -40.06 50.40
C VAL A 152 -50.79 -41.40 50.48
N SER A 153 -50.35 -42.43 49.73
CA SER A 153 -50.97 -43.76 49.77
C SER A 153 -50.83 -44.43 51.15
N GLU A 154 -49.65 -44.35 51.78
CA GLU A 154 -49.40 -44.83 53.14
C GLU A 154 -50.28 -44.11 54.16
N THR A 155 -50.42 -42.78 54.09
CA THR A 155 -51.29 -42.03 55.00
C THR A 155 -52.77 -42.34 54.78
N LEU A 156 -53.21 -42.52 53.53
CA LEU A 156 -54.61 -42.87 53.21
C LEU A 156 -55.01 -44.24 53.77
N THR A 157 -54.13 -45.25 53.66
CA THR A 157 -54.39 -46.59 54.23
C THR A 157 -54.54 -46.55 55.76
N VAL A 158 -53.74 -45.75 56.46
CA VAL A 158 -53.86 -45.55 57.91
C VAL A 158 -55.20 -44.89 58.29
N VAL A 159 -55.64 -43.89 57.52
CA VAL A 159 -56.91 -43.19 57.78
C VAL A 159 -58.12 -44.07 57.49
N VAL A 160 -58.13 -44.80 56.36
CA VAL A 160 -59.22 -45.72 55.99
C VAL A 160 -59.30 -46.91 56.95
N GLY A 161 -58.16 -47.48 57.36
CA GLY A 161 -58.13 -48.55 58.36
C GLY A 161 -58.67 -48.12 59.74
N LYS A 162 -58.47 -46.85 60.13
CA LYS A 162 -59.09 -46.29 61.34
C LYS A 162 -60.60 -46.07 61.21
N LYS A 163 -61.11 -45.75 60.01
CA LYS A 163 -62.56 -45.62 59.76
C LYS A 163 -63.27 -46.97 59.71
N GLN A 164 -62.70 -48.02 59.11
CA GLN A 164 -63.31 -49.35 59.10
C GLN A 164 -63.48 -49.95 60.50
N LYS A 165 -62.57 -49.65 61.45
CA LYS A 165 -62.74 -50.01 62.87
C LYS A 165 -63.89 -49.30 63.59
N ARG A 166 -64.42 -48.19 63.05
CA ARG A 166 -65.60 -47.50 63.62
C ARG A 166 -66.94 -47.91 62.98
N VAL A 167 -66.92 -48.53 61.80
CA VAL A 167 -68.16 -48.88 61.07
C VAL A 167 -68.58 -50.35 61.29
N ALA A 168 -67.78 -51.17 61.98
CA ALA A 168 -68.15 -52.54 62.39
C ALA A 168 -69.26 -52.61 63.48
N MET A 169 -69.96 -51.52 63.77
CA MET A 169 -71.13 -51.48 64.66
C MET A 169 -72.36 -50.85 63.99
N VAL A 170 -72.63 -51.06 62.69
CA VAL A 170 -73.99 -50.85 62.13
C VAL A 170 -74.31 -51.89 61.06
N VAL A 171 -75.47 -52.54 61.21
CA VAL A 171 -76.04 -53.65 60.43
C VAL A 171 -76.84 -53.13 59.21
N VAL A 172 -76.50 -53.59 57.99
CA VAL A 172 -77.25 -54.21 56.83
C VAL A 172 -78.80 -53.99 56.68
N PRO A 173 -79.53 -54.07 55.50
CA PRO A 173 -79.26 -54.28 54.04
C PRO A 173 -80.07 -53.29 53.08
N PRO A 174 -80.63 -53.68 51.89
CA PRO A 174 -80.04 -53.72 50.54
C PRO A 174 -80.79 -52.84 49.50
N GLY A 175 -80.25 -52.69 48.27
CA GLY A 175 -81.03 -52.14 47.15
C GLY A 175 -80.24 -51.94 45.86
N ASP A 176 -80.44 -52.84 44.89
CA ASP A 176 -80.23 -52.62 43.45
C ASP A 176 -81.17 -51.51 42.94
N PRO A 177 -80.82 -50.71 41.91
CA PRO A 177 -80.97 -51.21 40.53
C PRO A 177 -79.96 -50.69 39.49
N LYS A 178 -79.68 -51.57 38.52
CA LYS A 178 -79.74 -51.39 37.06
C LYS A 178 -79.24 -50.08 36.42
N GLY A 179 -78.31 -50.27 35.47
CA GLY A 179 -78.55 -49.95 34.06
C GLY A 179 -78.20 -48.54 33.58
N GLY A 180 -77.28 -48.45 32.62
CA GLY A 180 -77.03 -47.23 31.83
C GLY A 180 -75.78 -47.35 30.97
N ASP A 181 -75.98 -47.61 29.69
CA ASP A 181 -74.99 -47.74 28.62
C ASP A 181 -74.04 -46.53 28.47
N PRO A 182 -72.86 -46.74 27.84
CA PRO A 182 -71.93 -45.68 27.51
C PRO A 182 -72.37 -44.97 26.22
N ASN A 183 -72.35 -43.64 26.19
CA ASN A 183 -72.42 -42.91 24.93
C ASN A 183 -71.20 -41.98 24.78
N PRO A 184 -70.40 -42.14 23.72
CA PRO A 184 -69.34 -41.23 23.34
C PRO A 184 -69.97 -40.07 22.55
N GLY A 185 -69.73 -38.84 22.99
CA GLY A 185 -70.21 -37.64 22.32
C GLY A 185 -69.18 -36.53 22.45
N ASP A 186 -68.48 -36.30 21.35
CA ASP A 186 -68.53 -35.02 20.65
C ASP A 186 -68.45 -33.75 21.52
N ASN A 187 -67.34 -33.02 21.46
CA ASN A 187 -67.09 -32.17 20.30
C ASN A 187 -65.94 -31.21 20.57
N ASN A 188 -65.16 -31.02 19.52
CA ASN A 188 -64.26 -29.89 19.28
C ASN A 188 -64.83 -28.58 19.83
N ASN A 189 -64.08 -27.92 20.71
CA ASN A 189 -64.10 -26.47 20.76
C ASN A 189 -62.67 -25.96 20.51
N TYR A 190 -62.40 -25.80 19.22
CA TYR A 190 -61.29 -25.03 18.69
C TYR A 190 -61.59 -23.57 19.05
N ILE A 191 -60.95 -23.06 20.10
CA ILE A 191 -60.88 -21.62 20.33
C ILE A 191 -59.47 -21.21 19.92
N GLU A 192 -59.33 -20.81 18.66
CA GLU A 192 -58.34 -19.83 18.25
C GLU A 192 -58.59 -18.56 19.08
N SER A 193 -57.81 -18.39 20.13
CA SER A 193 -57.65 -17.09 20.76
C SER A 193 -56.37 -16.51 20.20
N ASP A 194 -56.49 -15.84 19.05
CA ASP A 194 -55.62 -14.74 18.67
C ASP A 194 -55.56 -13.79 19.87
N SER A 195 -54.47 -13.87 20.61
CA SER A 195 -54.13 -12.89 21.64
C SER A 195 -52.99 -12.07 21.08
N ASP A 196 -53.38 -11.13 20.21
CA ASP A 196 -52.69 -9.86 20.03
C ASP A 196 -52.40 -9.28 21.42
N ASN A 197 -51.18 -9.51 21.92
CA ASN A 197 -50.62 -8.74 23.02
C ASN A 197 -49.72 -7.66 22.41
N ASP A 198 -50.36 -6.73 21.69
CA ASP A 198 -49.87 -5.38 21.51
C ASP A 198 -50.38 -4.55 22.70
N ASP A 199 -49.70 -4.64 23.85
CA ASP A 199 -49.77 -3.59 24.85
C ASP A 199 -48.34 -3.28 25.33
N GLU A 200 -47.87 -2.15 24.84
CA GLU A 200 -46.65 -1.44 25.18
C GLU A 200 -46.32 -1.49 26.68
N PRO A 201 -45.12 -1.94 27.10
CA PRO A 201 -44.64 -1.60 28.41
C PRO A 201 -44.29 -0.11 28.46
N ALA A 202 -44.99 0.59 29.35
CA ALA A 202 -44.78 1.97 29.73
C ALA A 202 -43.30 2.38 29.78
N ASN A 203 -43.03 3.53 29.15
CA ASN A 203 -41.74 4.23 29.16
C ASN A 203 -41.08 4.24 30.55
N PRO A 204 -39.85 3.70 30.70
CA PRO A 204 -39.09 3.89 31.93
C PRO A 204 -38.64 5.36 32.07
N PRO A 205 -38.42 5.84 33.31
CA PRO A 205 -38.06 7.22 33.57
C PRO A 205 -36.78 7.61 32.84
N SER A 206 -36.84 8.77 32.19
CA SER A 206 -35.78 9.46 31.45
C SER A 206 -34.39 9.18 32.02
N SER A 207 -33.60 8.40 31.28
CA SER A 207 -32.20 8.17 31.60
C SER A 207 -31.44 9.51 31.61
N PRO A 208 -30.46 9.72 32.51
CA PRO A 208 -29.68 10.94 32.53
C PRO A 208 -28.98 11.15 31.17
N PRO A 209 -28.80 12.41 30.71
CA PRO A 209 -28.30 12.70 29.38
C PRO A 209 -26.94 12.05 29.14
N LYS A 210 -26.89 11.13 28.17
CA LYS A 210 -25.66 10.49 27.69
C LYS A 210 -24.72 11.60 27.22
N GLN A 211 -23.52 11.68 27.81
CA GLN A 211 -22.53 12.71 27.49
C GLN A 211 -22.02 12.50 26.06
N SER A 212 -22.60 13.21 25.09
CA SER A 212 -22.13 13.19 23.70
C SER A 212 -20.79 13.93 23.60
N ARG A 213 -19.70 13.20 23.37
CA ARG A 213 -18.41 13.79 23.01
C ARG A 213 -18.32 13.92 21.49
N CYS A 214 -17.78 15.04 20.99
CA CYS A 214 -17.51 15.14 19.55
C CYS A 214 -16.26 14.32 19.19
N SER A 215 -16.24 13.69 18.00
CA SER A 215 -15.16 12.82 17.53
C SER A 215 -13.77 13.46 17.65
N ARG A 216 -13.68 14.77 17.48
CA ARG A 216 -12.43 15.53 17.56
C ARG A 216 -11.92 15.75 18.99
N CYS A 217 -12.81 15.74 19.98
CA CYS A 217 -12.44 15.77 21.39
C CYS A 217 -12.06 14.39 21.91
N ILE A 218 -12.64 13.31 21.35
CA ILE A 218 -12.26 11.92 21.66
C ILE A 218 -10.80 11.68 21.27
N LEU A 219 -10.42 12.03 20.05
CA LEU A 219 -9.05 11.85 19.54
C LEU A 219 -7.98 12.63 20.32
N LYS A 220 -8.36 13.66 21.08
CA LYS A 220 -7.43 14.49 21.88
C LYS A 220 -7.55 14.24 23.39
N ALA A 221 -8.38 13.29 23.82
CA ALA A 221 -8.67 13.03 25.24
C ALA A 221 -9.10 14.28 26.06
N LEU A 222 -9.67 15.30 25.42
CA LEU A 222 -10.09 16.55 26.08
C LEU A 222 -11.55 16.47 26.57
N LYS A 223 -11.81 17.09 27.72
CA LYS A 223 -13.16 17.23 28.31
C LYS A 223 -14.01 18.15 27.41
N CYS A 224 -15.02 17.61 26.70
CA CYS A 224 -15.95 18.44 25.91
C CYS A 224 -17.11 18.88 26.81
N GLU A 225 -17.22 20.19 27.03
CA GLU A 225 -18.38 20.84 27.65
C GLU A 225 -19.25 21.46 26.55
N LEU A 226 -20.55 21.16 26.56
CA LEU A 226 -21.55 21.80 25.70
C LEU A 226 -21.90 23.19 26.28
N MET A 227 -22.21 24.16 25.41
CA MET A 227 -22.65 25.51 25.84
C MET A 227 -24.13 25.54 26.21
N GLY A 228 -24.53 24.70 27.17
CA GLY A 228 -25.89 24.65 27.69
C GLY A 228 -26.84 23.71 26.93
N PRO A 229 -28.00 23.40 27.53
CA PRO A 229 -29.00 22.51 26.95
C PRO A 229 -29.61 23.17 25.70
N GLY A 230 -29.32 22.61 24.51
CA GLY A 230 -29.84 23.09 23.22
C GLY A 230 -28.80 23.67 22.26
N SER A 231 -27.55 23.89 22.68
CA SER A 231 -26.49 24.39 21.77
C SER A 231 -25.87 23.26 20.93
N ALA A 232 -25.73 23.48 19.62
CA ALA A 232 -25.16 22.51 18.66
C ALA A 232 -23.63 22.58 18.51
N SER A 233 -22.94 23.33 19.39
CA SER A 233 -21.51 23.64 19.30
C SER A 233 -20.74 23.24 20.57
N CYS A 234 -19.66 22.44 20.45
CA CYS A 234 -18.76 22.12 21.56
C CYS A 234 -17.82 23.30 21.86
N LYS A 235 -17.64 23.67 23.14
CA LYS A 235 -16.76 24.80 23.56
C LYS A 235 -15.33 24.67 23.04
N GLY A 236 -14.80 23.44 23.00
CA GLY A 236 -13.40 23.18 22.66
C GLY A 236 -13.06 23.35 21.19
N CYS A 237 -14.00 23.09 20.27
CA CYS A 237 -13.72 23.10 18.83
C CYS A 237 -14.60 24.06 18.01
N ARG A 238 -15.62 24.69 18.61
CA ARG A 238 -16.54 25.68 18.02
C ARG A 238 -17.21 25.29 16.68
N LYS A 239 -17.15 24.03 16.25
CA LYS A 239 -17.80 23.55 15.03
C LYS A 239 -19.20 22.99 15.31
N VAL A 240 -20.14 23.30 14.41
CA VAL A 240 -21.50 22.77 14.38
C VAL A 240 -21.46 21.28 14.07
N LYS A 241 -22.25 20.47 14.80
CA LYS A 241 -22.29 19.00 14.72
C LYS A 241 -22.26 18.45 13.28
N VAL A 242 -21.21 17.71 12.95
CA VAL A 242 -21.30 16.57 12.01
C VAL A 242 -21.93 15.42 12.81
N ARG A 243 -22.96 14.77 12.25
CA ARG A 243 -23.71 13.64 12.85
C ARG A 243 -22.77 12.72 13.65
N CYS A 244 -22.96 12.69 14.98
CA CYS A 244 -22.32 11.71 15.84
C CYS A 244 -22.97 10.36 15.56
N LEU A 245 -22.24 9.45 14.92
CA LEU A 245 -22.52 8.02 15.01
C LEU A 245 -22.27 7.63 16.47
N LEU A 246 -23.35 7.28 17.17
CA LEU A 246 -23.32 6.72 18.50
C LEU A 246 -22.66 5.34 18.40
N VAL A 247 -21.36 5.26 18.67
CA VAL A 247 -20.72 3.99 19.00
C VAL A 247 -21.01 3.75 20.49
N PRO A 248 -21.64 2.64 20.89
CA PRO A 248 -21.85 2.30 22.28
C PRO A 248 -20.50 2.12 23.00
N ASP A 249 -20.22 2.94 24.00
CA ASP A 249 -19.12 2.72 24.94
C ASP A 249 -19.53 1.58 25.89
N ASP A 250 -19.24 0.33 25.52
CA ASP A 250 -19.20 -0.81 26.44
C ASP A 250 -17.93 -0.73 27.30
N TYR A 251 -17.97 0.10 28.33
CA TYR A 251 -17.06 -0.03 29.48
C TYR A 251 -17.87 -0.24 30.76
N PRO A 252 -17.59 -1.31 31.54
CA PRO A 252 -18.37 -1.62 32.73
C PRO A 252 -18.11 -0.57 33.82
N ARG A 253 -19.18 0.15 34.17
CA ARG A 253 -19.22 1.04 35.33
C ARG A 253 -19.04 0.25 36.62
N ARG A 254 -17.95 0.55 37.32
CA ARG A 254 -17.66 0.22 38.72
C ARG A 254 -18.83 0.66 39.61
N SER A 255 -19.67 -0.29 40.03
CA SER A 255 -20.74 -0.06 41.00
C SER A 255 -20.17 -0.03 42.43
N LYS A 256 -20.86 0.72 43.30
CA LYS A 256 -20.45 0.97 44.68
C LYS A 256 -20.54 -0.34 45.49
N ARG A 257 -19.43 -0.61 46.17
CA ARG A 257 -19.14 -1.77 47.03
C ARG A 257 -20.15 -1.84 48.19
N THR A 258 -21.08 -2.78 48.14
CA THR A 258 -21.52 -3.48 49.35
C THR A 258 -20.41 -4.44 49.76
N LYS A 259 -20.14 -4.50 51.05
CA LYS A 259 -19.06 -5.28 51.67
C LYS A 259 -19.43 -6.77 51.60
N VAL A 260 -19.08 -7.41 50.49
CA VAL A 260 -19.06 -8.87 50.36
C VAL A 260 -17.60 -9.26 50.14
N GLU A 261 -17.05 -9.97 51.11
CA GLU A 261 -15.73 -10.58 51.04
C GLU A 261 -15.72 -11.57 49.88
N SER A 262 -15.10 -11.17 48.77
CA SER A 262 -14.89 -12.00 47.59
C SER A 262 -13.42 -12.44 47.56
N PRO A 263 -13.14 -13.74 47.33
CA PRO A 263 -11.80 -14.28 47.41
C PRO A 263 -10.96 -13.84 46.20
N VAL A 264 -9.80 -13.24 46.52
CA VAL A 264 -8.54 -13.20 45.75
C VAL A 264 -8.60 -12.86 44.26
N ALA A 265 -8.48 -11.57 43.99
CA ALA A 265 -7.92 -11.03 42.76
C ALA A 265 -6.40 -11.22 42.76
N SER A 266 -5.88 -12.18 41.97
CA SER A 266 -4.43 -12.37 41.78
C SER A 266 -3.99 -12.62 40.33
N THR A 267 -4.88 -12.54 39.33
CA THR A 267 -4.53 -12.91 37.94
C THR A 267 -4.12 -11.74 37.03
N SER A 268 -4.28 -10.47 37.45
CA SER A 268 -3.98 -9.33 36.56
C SER A 268 -2.51 -8.88 36.56
N SER A 269 -1.67 -9.40 37.44
CA SER A 269 -0.23 -9.06 37.46
C SER A 269 0.59 -9.95 36.52
N GLN A 270 0.15 -11.20 36.28
CA GLN A 270 0.86 -12.13 35.41
C GLN A 270 0.89 -11.65 33.95
N THR A 271 -0.16 -10.98 33.48
CA THR A 271 -0.26 -10.50 32.10
C THR A 271 0.73 -9.39 31.72
N ILE A 272 1.19 -8.58 32.68
CA ILE A 272 2.12 -7.48 32.39
C ILE A 272 3.54 -8.00 32.22
N ASP A 273 3.96 -8.94 33.08
CA ASP A 273 5.30 -9.51 32.98
C ASP A 273 5.43 -10.44 31.76
N ASP A 274 4.35 -11.14 31.38
CA ASP A 274 4.27 -11.89 30.12
C ASP A 274 4.36 -10.99 28.88
N LEU A 275 3.75 -9.80 28.91
CA LEU A 275 3.90 -8.83 27.84
C LEU A 275 5.34 -8.30 27.77
N ARG A 276 6.01 -8.08 28.91
CA ARG A 276 7.41 -7.63 28.95
C ARG A 276 8.38 -8.68 28.43
N THR A 277 8.14 -9.97 28.71
CA THR A 277 8.96 -11.07 28.17
C THR A 277 8.76 -11.18 26.67
N ASN A 278 7.51 -11.10 26.17
CA ASN A 278 7.22 -11.11 24.74
C ASN A 278 7.84 -9.92 24.00
N VAL A 279 7.80 -8.71 24.57
CA VAL A 279 8.47 -7.54 23.99
C VAL A 279 9.98 -7.73 23.94
N ARG A 280 10.59 -8.31 24.98
CA ARG A 280 12.03 -8.63 24.98
C ARG A 280 12.39 -9.65 23.90
N ASP A 281 11.58 -10.70 23.74
CA ASP A 281 11.79 -11.73 22.71
C ASP A 281 11.59 -11.19 21.28
N LEU A 282 10.61 -10.33 21.07
CA LEU A 282 10.47 -9.64 19.79
C LEU A 282 11.67 -8.75 19.50
N ASN A 283 12.19 -8.04 20.50
CA ASN A 283 13.35 -7.18 20.33
C ASN A 283 14.64 -7.96 20.02
N THR A 284 14.85 -9.14 20.61
CA THR A 284 15.98 -10.01 20.26
C THR A 284 15.86 -10.55 18.84
N ARG A 285 14.65 -10.92 18.41
CA ARG A 285 14.39 -11.34 17.02
C ARG A 285 14.62 -10.22 16.01
N ILE A 286 14.20 -8.99 16.32
CA ILE A 286 14.45 -7.81 15.48
C ILE A 286 15.97 -7.57 15.38
N ASN A 287 16.70 -7.58 16.50
CA ASN A 287 18.14 -7.40 16.50
C ASN A 287 18.87 -8.45 15.64
N LEU A 288 18.45 -9.72 15.73
CA LEU A 288 19.02 -10.80 14.90
C LEU A 288 18.74 -10.57 13.40
N GLN A 289 17.55 -10.09 13.05
CA GLN A 289 17.22 -9.75 11.66
C GLN A 289 18.06 -8.56 11.17
N GLU A 290 18.29 -7.54 12.02
CA GLU A 290 19.15 -6.42 11.69
C GLU A 290 20.61 -6.85 11.47
N GLU A 291 21.14 -7.75 12.31
CA GLU A 291 22.49 -8.31 12.13
C GLU A 291 22.61 -9.11 10.83
N MET A 292 21.61 -9.93 10.51
CA MET A 292 21.56 -10.65 9.23
C MET A 292 21.53 -9.69 8.04
N LEU A 293 20.74 -8.61 8.10
CA LEU A 293 20.69 -7.61 7.04
C LEU A 293 22.02 -6.87 6.89
N ARG A 294 22.67 -6.50 8.00
CA ARG A 294 24.01 -5.89 7.97
C ARG A 294 25.04 -6.81 7.33
N TYR A 295 25.01 -8.10 7.67
CA TYR A 295 25.88 -9.11 7.05
C TYR A 295 25.64 -9.22 5.54
N LEU A 296 24.37 -9.29 5.10
CA LEU A 296 24.04 -9.36 3.68
C LEU A 296 24.48 -8.11 2.91
N ILE A 297 24.30 -6.91 3.48
CA ILE A 297 24.76 -5.65 2.87
C ILE A 297 26.27 -5.66 2.69
N LEU A 298 27.03 -6.03 3.73
CA LEU A 298 28.48 -6.14 3.65
C LEU A 298 28.93 -7.19 2.63
N ARG A 299 28.21 -8.32 2.53
CA ARG A 299 28.53 -9.37 1.57
C ARG A 299 28.28 -8.94 0.13
N VAL A 300 27.18 -8.24 -0.13
CA VAL A 300 26.88 -7.69 -1.46
C VAL A 300 27.92 -6.65 -1.84
N TRP A 301 28.25 -5.72 -0.95
CA TRP A 301 29.28 -4.70 -1.20
C TRP A 301 30.65 -5.32 -1.54
N LYS A 302 31.04 -6.38 -0.81
CA LYS A 302 32.29 -7.10 -1.09
C LYS A 302 32.26 -7.80 -2.46
N LEU A 303 31.13 -8.39 -2.86
CA LEU A 303 31.00 -9.00 -4.18
C LEU A 303 31.05 -7.96 -5.31
N GLU A 304 30.52 -6.76 -5.08
CA GLU A 304 30.63 -5.65 -6.04
C GLU A 304 32.06 -5.10 -6.15
N GLU A 305 32.83 -5.13 -5.06
CA GLU A 305 34.24 -4.78 -5.05
C GLU A 305 35.09 -5.82 -5.78
N GLU A 306 34.91 -7.12 -5.46
CA GLU A 306 35.56 -8.24 -6.16
C GLU A 306 35.28 -8.17 -7.68
N LYS A 307 34.03 -7.89 -8.07
CA LYS A 307 33.67 -7.74 -9.48
C LYS A 307 34.34 -6.52 -10.13
N ARG A 308 34.49 -5.40 -9.41
CA ARG A 308 35.16 -4.21 -9.95
C ARG A 308 36.64 -4.48 -10.19
N GLU A 309 37.30 -5.22 -9.29
CA GLU A 309 38.69 -5.64 -9.47
C GLU A 309 38.83 -6.57 -10.71
N GLU A 310 37.91 -7.52 -10.89
CA GLU A 310 37.88 -8.37 -12.10
C GLU A 310 37.70 -7.56 -13.40
N ASP A 311 36.79 -6.58 -13.40
CA ASP A 311 36.56 -5.70 -14.56
C ASP A 311 37.81 -4.82 -14.86
N GLU A 312 38.56 -4.38 -13.83
CA GLU A 312 39.81 -3.61 -13.99
C GLU A 312 40.95 -4.47 -14.57
N ASP A 313 41.08 -5.73 -14.15
CA ASP A 313 42.07 -6.68 -14.69
C ASP A 313 41.80 -7.01 -16.17
N GLU A 314 40.53 -7.14 -16.57
CA GLU A 314 40.14 -7.37 -17.98
C GLU A 314 40.50 -6.18 -18.89
N ASP A 315 40.35 -4.95 -18.38
CA ASP A 315 40.72 -3.73 -19.11
C ASP A 315 42.25 -3.65 -19.32
N GLU A 316 43.06 -3.99 -18.32
CA GLU A 316 44.53 -4.03 -18.42
C GLU A 316 45.01 -5.09 -19.42
N GLU A 317 44.43 -6.31 -19.39
CA GLU A 317 44.76 -7.37 -20.36
C GLU A 317 44.39 -6.92 -21.79
N SER A 318 43.24 -6.26 -21.96
CA SER A 318 42.81 -5.76 -23.26
C SER A 318 43.70 -4.65 -23.82
N GLU A 319 44.26 -3.80 -22.95
CA GLU A 319 45.18 -2.73 -23.32
C GLU A 319 46.55 -3.29 -23.71
N GLU A 320 47.08 -4.26 -22.97
CA GLU A 320 48.30 -4.99 -23.36
C GLU A 320 48.18 -5.63 -24.74
N ASP A 321 47.05 -6.29 -24.99
CA ASP A 321 46.77 -6.96 -26.27
C ASP A 321 46.69 -5.95 -27.43
N ARG A 322 46.15 -4.76 -27.17
CA ARG A 322 46.08 -3.66 -28.13
C ARG A 322 47.46 -3.06 -28.41
N VAL A 323 48.31 -2.93 -27.40
CA VAL A 323 49.70 -2.48 -27.57
C VAL A 323 50.52 -3.50 -28.38
N LYS A 324 50.40 -4.81 -28.07
CA LYS A 324 51.06 -5.88 -28.85
C LYS A 324 50.66 -5.84 -30.33
N ARG A 325 49.37 -5.73 -30.65
CA ARG A 325 48.89 -5.66 -32.06
C ARG A 325 49.33 -4.38 -32.80
N THR A 326 49.52 -3.27 -32.10
CA THR A 326 49.93 -2.00 -32.73
C THR A 326 51.45 -1.89 -32.88
N GLY A 327 52.23 -2.55 -32.02
CA GLY A 327 53.70 -2.62 -32.11
C GLY A 327 54.20 -3.37 -33.35
N ASP A 328 53.60 -4.51 -33.69
CA ASP A 328 54.04 -5.35 -34.83
C ASP A 328 53.87 -4.70 -36.20
N ARG A 329 53.00 -3.69 -36.34
CA ARG A 329 52.80 -2.97 -37.60
C ARG A 329 53.91 -1.97 -37.93
N LYS A 330 54.74 -1.56 -36.96
CA LYS A 330 55.82 -0.58 -37.20
C LYS A 330 57.16 -1.21 -37.62
N GLY A 331 57.31 -2.53 -37.58
CA GLY A 331 58.59 -3.21 -37.85
C GLY A 331 58.78 -3.82 -39.24
N LYS A 332 57.83 -3.66 -40.18
CA LYS A 332 57.87 -4.26 -41.54
C LYS A 332 57.91 -3.24 -42.69
N GLY A 333 58.27 -1.98 -42.39
CA GLY A 333 58.40 -0.91 -43.39
C GLY A 333 59.85 -0.70 -43.81
#